data_AF-A0A9P8F3T5-F1
#
_entry.id   AF-A0A9P8F3T5-F1
#
_cell.length_a   1.000
_cell.length_b   1.000
_cell.length_c   1.000
_cell.angle_alpha   90.00
_cell.angle_beta   90.00
_cell.angle_gamma   90.00
#
_symmetry.space_group_name_H-M   'P 1'
#
loop_
_entity.id
_entity.type
_entity.pdbx_description
1 polymer ?
#
loop_
_entity_poly.entity_id
_entity_poly.type
_entity_poly.pdbx_seq_one_letter_code
_entity_poly.pdbx_strand_id
1 'polypeptide(L)'
;VDGDHIVAISHVIFDAYSTGNPNTNPLCGKYVTINGKDGQAYQAKVVDRCVGCAEADLDLSHEFFNSVTSNGDGRVSGMSWTWN
;
A
#
# COMPACT_ATOMS: atom_id res chain seq x y z
N VAL A 1 -14.05 6.89 -11.51
CA VAL A 1 -12.73 7.46 -11.78
C VAL A 1 -11.73 6.39 -11.37
N ASP A 2 -11.08 5.73 -12.32
CA ASP A 2 -9.92 4.88 -12.05
C ASP A 2 -8.74 5.80 -11.70
N GLY A 3 -8.81 6.43 -10.53
CA GLY A 3 -7.59 6.95 -9.91
C GLY A 3 -6.85 5.70 -9.48
N ASP A 4 -5.75 5.36 -10.17
CA ASP A 4 -5.01 4.11 -9.95
C ASP A 4 -4.85 3.88 -8.43
N HIS A 5 -5.56 2.91 -7.87
CA HIS A 5 -5.38 2.53 -6.46
C HIS A 5 -3.98 1.95 -6.35
N ILE A 6 -3.04 2.79 -5.95
CA ILE A 6 -1.63 2.46 -5.83
C ILE A 6 -1.16 2.68 -4.41
N VAL A 7 -0.12 1.94 -4.08
CA VAL A 7 0.44 1.89 -2.74
C VAL A 7 1.96 1.72 -2.82
N ALA A 8 2.66 2.36 -1.90
CA ALA A 8 4.02 2.01 -1.56
C ALA A 8 4.02 1.04 -0.38
N ILE A 9 4.79 -0.03 -0.48
CA ILE A 9 5.01 -0.97 0.63
C ILE A 9 6.26 -0.56 1.41
N SER A 10 6.37 -0.99 2.65
CA SER A 10 7.54 -0.70 3.49
C SER A 10 8.85 -1.16 2.84
N HIS A 11 9.92 -0.40 3.09
CA HIS A 11 11.26 -0.81 2.69
C HIS A 11 11.66 -2.19 3.25
N VAL A 12 11.15 -2.58 4.43
CA VAL A 12 11.43 -3.89 5.04
C VAL A 12 10.95 -5.02 4.12
N ILE A 13 9.70 -4.95 3.64
CA ILE A 13 9.16 -5.93 2.71
C ILE A 13 9.79 -5.77 1.32
N PHE A 14 9.90 -4.54 0.82
CA PHE A 14 10.41 -4.26 -0.51
C PHE A 14 11.85 -4.78 -0.69
N ASP A 15 12.73 -4.48 0.26
CA ASP A 15 14.16 -4.77 0.17
C ASP A 15 14.46 -6.26 0.35
N ALA A 16 13.59 -7.00 1.05
CA ALA A 16 13.68 -8.46 1.16
C ALA A 16 13.55 -9.18 -0.20
N TYR A 17 12.94 -8.52 -1.20
CA TYR A 17 12.78 -9.01 -2.57
C TYR A 17 13.62 -8.22 -3.58
N SER A 18 14.62 -7.46 -3.10
CA SER A 18 15.47 -6.65 -3.96
C SER A 18 16.22 -7.49 -4.99
N THR A 19 16.21 -7.04 -6.25
CA THR A 19 17.00 -7.58 -7.36
C THR A 19 18.23 -6.71 -7.68
N GLY A 20 18.58 -5.78 -6.78
CA GLY A 20 19.63 -4.77 -6.98
C GLY A 20 19.17 -3.54 -7.78
N ASN A 21 18.19 -3.69 -8.68
CA ASN A 21 17.50 -2.58 -9.34
C ASN A 21 16.05 -2.50 -8.82
N PRO A 22 15.64 -1.40 -8.15
CA PRO A 22 14.29 -1.28 -7.60
C PRO A 22 13.18 -1.32 -8.67
N ASN A 23 13.49 -0.92 -9.90
CA ASN A 23 12.55 -0.97 -11.02
C ASN A 23 12.22 -2.41 -11.47
N THR A 24 13.01 -3.39 -11.02
CA THR A 24 12.82 -4.82 -11.32
C THR A 24 12.45 -5.62 -10.06
N ASN A 25 11.95 -4.96 -9.01
CA ASN A 25 11.46 -5.66 -7.83
C ASN A 25 10.21 -6.49 -8.21
N PRO A 26 10.17 -7.80 -7.90
CA PRO A 26 9.05 -8.68 -8.26
C PRO A 26 7.73 -8.36 -7.55
N LEU A 27 7.75 -7.52 -6.51
CA LEU A 27 6.56 -7.03 -5.82
C LEU A 27 5.90 -5.86 -6.57
N CYS A 28 6.64 -5.12 -7.39
CA CYS A 28 6.04 -4.08 -8.24
C CYS A 28 5.04 -4.72 -9.21
N GLY A 29 3.83 -4.15 -9.29
CA GLY A 29 2.73 -4.68 -10.09
C GLY A 29 1.94 -5.82 -9.44
N LYS A 30 2.33 -6.29 -8.25
CA LYS A 30 1.47 -7.14 -7.41
C LYS A 30 0.39 -6.31 -6.74
N TYR A 31 -0.63 -6.98 -6.23
CA TYR A 31 -1.77 -6.35 -5.60
C TYR A 31 -1.90 -6.79 -4.15
N VAL A 32 -2.41 -5.86 -3.34
CA VAL A 32 -2.87 -6.11 -1.99
C VAL A 32 -4.37 -5.82 -1.92
N THR A 33 -5.06 -6.50 -1.00
CA THR A 33 -6.44 -6.18 -0.63
C THR A 33 -6.44 -5.57 0.77
N ILE A 34 -6.95 -4.35 0.90
CA ILE A 34 -7.03 -3.57 2.13
C ILE A 34 -8.47 -3.59 2.63
N ASN A 35 -8.69 -3.91 3.90
CA ASN A 35 -10.00 -3.81 4.53
C ASN A 35 -10.22 -2.36 5.00
N GLY A 36 -11.10 -1.64 4.32
CA GLY A 36 -11.45 -0.26 4.62
C GLY A 36 -12.26 -0.11 5.91
N LYS A 37 -12.25 1.11 6.47
CA LYS A 37 -13.01 1.43 7.68
C LYS A 37 -14.53 1.38 7.48
N ASP A 38 -14.97 1.50 6.24
CA ASP A 38 -16.36 1.34 5.82
C ASP A 38 -16.78 -0.14 5.67
N GLY A 39 -15.86 -1.08 5.91
CA GLY A 39 -16.09 -2.52 5.75
C GLY A 39 -15.95 -3.03 4.32
N GLN A 40 -15.58 -2.17 3.36
CA GLN A 40 -15.32 -2.57 1.98
C GLN A 40 -13.89 -3.06 1.79
N ALA A 41 -13.68 -3.89 0.78
CA ALA A 41 -12.37 -4.35 0.36
C ALA A 41 -11.86 -3.52 -0.81
N TYR A 42 -10.64 -2.99 -0.69
CA TYR A 42 -9.99 -2.19 -1.71
C TYR A 42 -8.77 -2.90 -2.24
N GLN A 43 -8.72 -3.14 -3.56
CA GLN A 43 -7.53 -3.65 -4.21
C GLN A 43 -6.62 -2.50 -4.61
N ALA A 44 -5.32 -2.64 -4.34
CA ALA A 44 -4.32 -1.65 -4.68
C ALA A 44 -3.06 -2.29 -5.25
N LYS A 45 -2.49 -1.67 -6.28
CA LYS A 45 -1.27 -2.12 -6.94
C LYS A 45 -0.04 -1.53 -6.24
N VAL A 46 0.92 -2.39 -5.94
CA VAL A 46 2.22 -1.96 -5.41
C VAL A 46 3.03 -1.35 -6.55
N VAL A 47 3.45 -0.10 -6.38
CA VAL A 47 4.24 0.62 -7.40
C VAL A 47 5.48 1.32 -6.84
N ASP A 48 5.61 1.41 -5.51
CA ASP A 48 6.67 2.17 -4.89
C ASP A 48 7.12 1.58 -3.53
N ARG A 49 8.19 2.15 -2.99
CA ARG A 49 8.86 1.78 -1.74
C ARG A 49 8.79 2.93 -0.74
N CYS A 50 8.23 2.67 0.43
CA CYS A 50 8.17 3.64 1.54
C CYS A 50 9.32 3.43 2.53
N VAL A 51 10.28 4.37 2.54
CA VAL A 51 11.47 4.33 3.43
C VAL A 51 11.12 4.64 4.89
N GLY A 52 10.11 5.47 5.14
CA GLY A 52 9.68 5.85 6.50
C GLY A 52 8.68 4.88 7.15
N CYS A 53 8.25 3.84 6.43
CA CYS A 53 7.22 2.91 6.86
C CYS A 53 7.78 1.78 7.72
N ALA A 54 7.07 1.43 8.79
CA ALA A 54 7.23 0.18 9.50
C ALA A 54 6.79 -0.99 8.60
N GLU A 55 7.18 -2.22 8.95
CA GLU A 55 7.09 -3.38 8.06
C GLU A 55 5.71 -3.58 7.41
N ALA A 56 4.62 -3.48 8.18
CA ALA A 56 3.26 -3.70 7.69
C ALA A 56 2.52 -2.42 7.27
N ASP A 57 3.16 -1.24 7.34
CA ASP A 57 2.55 0.01 6.88
C ASP A 57 2.41 0.01 5.35
N LEU A 58 1.31 0.59 4.88
CA LEU A 58 1.08 0.92 3.48
C LEU A 58 0.99 2.44 3.36
N ASP A 59 1.67 3.01 2.36
CA ASP A 59 1.56 4.43 2.02
C ASP A 59 0.70 4.58 0.76
N LEU A 60 -0.44 5.24 0.90
CA LEU A 60 -1.48 5.34 -0.12
C LEU A 60 -1.46 6.74 -0.73
N SER A 61 -1.85 6.86 -2.00
CA SER A 61 -2.13 8.18 -2.58
C SER A 61 -3.23 8.89 -1.78
N HIS A 62 -3.20 10.22 -1.73
CA HIS A 62 -4.08 11.01 -0.87
C HIS A 62 -5.59 10.69 -1.05
N GLU A 63 -6.05 10.62 -2.30
CA GLU A 63 -7.45 10.30 -2.60
C GLU A 63 -7.81 8.85 -2.20
N PHE A 64 -6.90 7.91 -2.40
CA PHE A 64 -7.12 6.53 -2.03
C PHE A 64 -7.11 6.33 -0.51
N PHE A 65 -6.20 6.98 0.21
CA PHE A 65 -6.19 7.02 1.67
C PHE A 65 -7.52 7.52 2.24
N ASN A 66 -8.05 8.62 1.70
CA ASN A 66 -9.34 9.17 2.13
C ASN A 66 -10.49 8.19 1.91
N SER A 67 -10.47 7.47 0.79
CA SER A 67 -11.47 6.46 0.45
C SER A 67 -11.44 5.27 1.43
N VAL A 68 -10.24 4.73 1.70
CA VAL A 68 -10.05 3.57 2.58
C VAL A 68 -10.30 3.90 4.05
N THR A 69 -9.94 5.09 4.49
CA THR A 69 -9.92 5.48 5.92
C THR A 69 -11.07 6.37 6.36
N SER A 70 -11.94 6.79 5.44
CA SER A 70 -13.00 7.79 5.68
C SER A 70 -12.44 9.13 6.17
N ASN A 71 -11.41 9.66 5.48
CA ASN A 71 -10.68 10.89 5.81
C ASN A 71 -9.97 10.87 7.18
N GLY A 72 -9.03 9.94 7.37
CA GLY A 72 -8.15 9.94 8.54
C GLY A 72 -7.27 11.20 8.66
N ASP A 73 -6.63 11.38 9.80
CA ASP A 73 -5.73 12.50 10.14
C ASP A 73 -4.29 12.29 9.63
N GLY A 74 -4.15 11.66 8.46
CA GLY A 74 -2.86 11.40 7.80
C GLY A 74 -2.16 10.11 8.20
N ARG A 75 -2.55 9.44 9.29
CA ARG A 75 -2.10 8.07 9.60
C ARG A 75 -3.12 7.30 10.43
N VAL A 76 -3.50 6.10 9.98
CA VAL A 76 -4.51 5.29 10.65
C VAL A 76 -3.95 3.94 11.06
N SER A 77 -4.00 3.63 12.36
CA SER A 77 -3.62 2.33 12.93
C SER A 77 -4.80 1.36 12.97
N GLY A 78 -4.50 0.06 13.16
CA GLY A 78 -5.51 -0.99 13.27
C GLY A 78 -6.15 -1.44 11.95
N MET A 79 -5.61 -0.96 10.81
CA MET A 79 -5.99 -1.42 9.48
C MET A 79 -5.44 -2.84 9.22
N SER A 80 -6.03 -3.55 8.28
CA SER A 80 -5.55 -4.87 7.85
C SER A 80 -5.55 -4.99 6.33
N TRP A 81 -4.63 -5.80 5.82
CA TRP A 81 -4.51 -6.08 4.39
C TRP A 81 -3.87 -7.44 4.17
N THR A 82 -4.03 -7.99 2.97
CA THR A 82 -3.40 -9.24 2.54
C THR A 82 -2.84 -9.12 1.13
N TRP A 83 -1.80 -9.89 0.81
CA TRP A 83 -1.38 -10.11 -0.57
C TRP A 83 -2.46 -10.89 -1.35
N ASN A 84 -2.59 -10.58 -2.64
CA ASN A 84 -3.43 -11.33 -3.58
C ASN A 84 -2.68 -12.50 -4.22
#